data_AF-A0A800K632-F1
#
_entry.id   AF-A0A800K632-F1
#
_cell.length_a   1.000
_cell.length_b   1.000
_cell.length_c   1.000
_cell.angle_alpha   90.00
_cell.angle_beta   90.00
_cell.angle_gamma   90.00
#
_symmetry.space_group_name_H-M   'P 1'
#
loop_
_entity.id
_entity.type
_entity.pdbx_description
1 polymer ?
#
loop_
_entity_poly.entity_id
_entity_poly.type
_entity_poly.pdbx_seq_one_letter_code
_entity_poly.pdbx_strand_id
1 'polypeptide(L)'
;MTDKQDDRHDGSVPPPAGKPTPVRNLGSTGDSTQVQPDTDIVAIEVEGVSWTVRVQGRSGGSSPAKAPLLLLGFWKSAPSDAPPDREALIVGSSLAALNPDELVEVHAQSAGLAERSSRPGFFAEISGRRRS
;
A
#
# COMPACT_ATOMS: atom_id res chain seq x y z
N MET A 1 71.34 14.73 14.81
CA MET A 1 71.21 14.09 13.49
C MET A 1 69.93 13.26 13.51
N THR A 2 69.07 13.52 12.54
CA THR A 2 67.66 13.10 12.40
C THR A 2 67.52 11.64 11.96
N ASP A 3 66.45 10.93 12.39
CA ASP A 3 65.34 10.42 11.53
C ASP A 3 64.71 9.07 11.98
N LYS A 4 63.35 9.13 12.15
CA LYS A 4 62.22 8.14 11.98
C LYS A 4 62.30 6.71 12.58
N GLN A 5 61.20 6.00 12.96
CA GLN A 5 59.77 5.90 12.52
C GLN A 5 58.86 5.61 13.76
N ASP A 6 57.69 6.25 13.94
CA ASP A 6 56.32 5.84 13.53
C ASP A 6 55.91 4.38 13.87
N ASP A 7 55.00 4.19 14.84
CA ASP A 7 53.79 3.35 14.67
C ASP A 7 52.77 3.58 15.82
N ARG A 8 51.50 3.25 15.56
CA ARG A 8 50.28 3.82 16.14
C ARG A 8 49.62 2.93 17.20
N HIS A 9 48.60 3.52 17.84
CA HIS A 9 47.42 2.89 18.47
C HIS A 9 47.61 2.22 19.84
N ASP A 10 46.97 2.79 20.87
CA ASP A 10 45.82 2.11 21.48
C ASP A 10 44.99 3.13 22.29
N GLY A 11 43.92 3.59 21.67
CA GLY A 11 42.87 4.35 22.34
C GLY A 11 41.63 3.47 22.38
N SER A 12 41.31 2.90 23.54
CA SER A 12 39.97 2.37 23.82
C SER A 12 39.72 2.35 25.33
N VAL A 13 39.15 3.47 25.79
CA VAL A 13 38.41 3.52 27.06
C VAL A 13 37.10 2.74 26.88
N PRO A 14 36.75 1.76 27.72
CA PRO A 14 35.46 1.10 27.65
C PRO A 14 34.34 2.07 28.10
N PRO A 15 33.20 2.14 27.40
CA PRO A 15 32.10 3.00 27.82
C PRO A 15 31.39 2.41 29.06
N PRO A 16 30.85 3.26 29.96
CA PRO A 16 30.15 2.79 31.16
C PRO A 16 28.80 2.13 30.81
N ALA A 17 28.40 1.17 31.64
CA ALA A 17 27.17 0.40 31.56
C ALA A 17 25.91 1.29 31.64
N GLY A 18 25.52 1.86 30.52
CA GLY A 18 24.22 2.48 30.29
C GLY A 18 23.22 1.43 29.78
N LYS A 19 22.03 1.46 30.38
CA LYS A 19 20.77 0.77 30.05
C LYS A 19 20.71 0.14 28.62
N PRO A 20 20.16 -1.07 28.46
CA PRO A 20 20.06 -1.71 27.15
C PRO A 20 19.28 -0.81 26.18
N THR A 21 19.96 -0.35 25.14
CA THR A 21 19.36 0.33 24.00
C THR A 21 18.34 -0.63 23.37
N PRO A 22 17.07 -0.22 23.19
CA PRO A 22 16.13 -1.03 22.43
C PRO A 22 16.64 -1.11 20.99
N VAL A 23 17.17 -2.28 20.63
CA VAL A 23 17.53 -2.59 19.24
C VAL A 23 16.21 -2.68 18.48
N ARG A 24 15.82 -1.59 17.84
CA ARG A 24 14.80 -1.63 16.79
C ARG A 24 15.41 -2.35 15.58
N ASN A 25 15.48 -3.67 15.64
CA ASN A 25 15.53 -4.50 14.44
C ASN A 25 14.15 -4.41 13.78
N LEU A 26 13.85 -3.26 13.19
CA LEU A 26 12.69 -3.05 12.33
C LEU A 26 13.05 -3.64 10.96
N GLY A 27 12.60 -4.88 10.75
CA GLY A 27 12.31 -5.41 9.43
C GLY A 27 13.51 -5.70 8.53
N SER A 28 14.25 -6.77 8.83
CA SER A 28 14.68 -7.63 7.72
C SER A 28 13.46 -8.48 7.32
N THR A 29 12.52 -7.85 6.62
CA THR A 29 11.34 -8.53 6.09
C THR A 29 11.17 -8.12 4.65
N GLY A 30 11.46 -9.07 3.77
CA GLY A 30 11.06 -9.02 2.38
C GLY A 30 12.08 -8.33 1.52
N ASP A 31 12.75 -9.14 0.70
CA ASP A 31 13.01 -8.84 -0.68
C ASP A 31 11.95 -7.85 -1.22
N SER A 32 12.29 -6.55 -1.22
CA SER A 32 11.61 -5.60 -2.09
C SER A 32 12.07 -5.97 -3.48
N THR A 33 11.50 -7.05 -4.04
CA THR A 33 11.28 -7.11 -5.47
C THR A 33 10.60 -5.80 -5.79
N GLN A 34 11.36 -4.87 -6.37
CA GLN A 34 10.93 -3.55 -6.75
C GLN A 34 9.90 -3.75 -7.85
N VAL A 35 8.67 -4.07 -7.46
CA VAL A 35 7.54 -4.23 -8.36
C VAL A 35 7.37 -2.85 -8.97
N GLN A 36 7.73 -2.75 -10.24
CA GLN A 36 7.66 -1.50 -10.99
C GLN A 36 6.26 -0.90 -10.79
N PRO A 37 6.15 0.39 -10.43
CA PRO A 37 4.85 1.01 -10.22
C PRO A 37 4.06 0.86 -11.51
N ASP A 38 2.84 0.34 -11.38
CA ASP A 38 1.91 0.30 -12.48
C ASP A 38 1.39 1.73 -12.70
N THR A 39 1.99 2.41 -13.67
CA THR A 39 1.68 3.80 -14.02
C THR A 39 0.60 3.91 -15.09
N ASP A 40 0.01 2.78 -15.50
CA ASP A 40 -1.01 2.80 -16.53
C ASP A 40 -2.27 3.51 -16.03
N ILE A 41 -2.92 4.18 -16.98
CA ILE A 41 -4.17 4.90 -16.78
C ILE A 41 -5.11 4.46 -17.90
N VAL A 42 -6.27 3.96 -17.52
CA VAL A 42 -7.29 3.49 -18.47
C VAL A 42 -8.55 4.32 -18.30
N ALA A 43 -9.18 4.71 -19.41
CA ALA A 43 -10.49 5.34 -19.40
C ALA A 43 -11.56 4.30 -19.74
N ILE A 44 -12.60 4.22 -18.92
CA ILE A 44 -13.79 3.38 -19.18
C ILE A 44 -15.04 4.26 -19.14
N GLU A 45 -16.11 3.81 -19.79
CA GLU A 45 -17.42 4.47 -19.73
C GLU A 45 -18.40 3.57 -19.01
N VAL A 46 -19.06 4.10 -17.97
CA VAL A 46 -20.09 3.38 -17.20
C VAL A 46 -21.29 4.28 -17.05
N GLU A 47 -22.45 3.83 -17.53
CA GLU A 47 -23.73 4.57 -17.46
C GLU A 47 -23.64 5.99 -18.06
N GLY A 48 -22.86 6.17 -19.14
CA GLY A 48 -22.66 7.48 -19.78
C GLY A 48 -21.72 8.43 -19.03
N VAL A 49 -21.03 7.94 -17.99
CA VAL A 49 -20.01 8.67 -17.24
C VAL A 49 -18.64 8.09 -17.58
N SER A 50 -17.69 8.95 -17.98
CA SER A 50 -16.30 8.56 -18.15
C SER A 50 -15.60 8.45 -16.81
N TRP A 51 -14.89 7.35 -16.61
CA TRP A 51 -14.10 7.06 -15.42
C TRP A 51 -12.65 6.83 -15.81
N THR A 52 -11.75 7.44 -15.05
CA THR A 52 -10.33 7.15 -15.09
C THR A 52 -10.00 6.09 -14.06
N VAL A 53 -9.29 5.05 -14.47
CA VAL A 53 -8.87 3.92 -13.64
C VAL A 53 -7.36 3.92 -13.50
N ARG A 54 -6.87 3.75 -12.27
CA ARG A 54 -5.44 3.64 -11.96
C ARG A 54 -5.19 2.68 -10.81
N VAL A 55 -4.05 2.00 -10.82
CA VAL A 55 -3.59 1.19 -9.69
C VAL A 55 -3.08 2.10 -8.57
N GLN A 56 -3.63 1.91 -7.37
CA GLN A 56 -3.20 2.60 -6.14
C GLN A 56 -2.27 1.74 -5.29
N GLY A 57 -2.40 0.43 -5.39
CA GLY A 57 -1.63 -0.50 -4.57
C GLY A 57 -1.60 -1.89 -5.17
N ARG A 58 -0.58 -2.66 -4.80
CA ARG A 58 -0.38 -4.02 -5.28
C ARG A 58 0.05 -4.90 -4.12
N SER A 59 -0.36 -6.16 -4.14
CA SER A 59 0.12 -7.15 -3.18
C SER A 59 0.31 -8.52 -3.84
N GLY A 60 1.23 -9.32 -3.32
CA GLY A 60 1.57 -10.62 -3.93
C GLY A 60 2.43 -10.49 -5.19
N GLY A 61 2.55 -11.58 -5.95
CA GLY A 61 3.34 -11.61 -7.20
C GLY A 61 4.82 -12.00 -7.06
N SER A 62 5.38 -12.03 -5.85
CA SER A 62 6.76 -12.54 -5.62
C SER A 62 6.85 -14.07 -5.56
N SER A 63 5.70 -14.78 -5.53
CA SER A 63 5.65 -16.25 -5.49
C SER A 63 4.51 -16.76 -6.38
N PRO A 64 4.73 -17.84 -7.16
CA PRO A 64 3.69 -18.43 -8.01
C PRO A 64 2.50 -19.00 -7.23
N ALA A 65 2.66 -19.24 -5.91
CA ALA A 65 1.60 -19.75 -5.06
C ALA A 65 0.56 -18.68 -4.63
N LYS A 66 0.85 -17.38 -4.84
CA LYS A 66 -0.05 -16.30 -4.44
C LYS A 66 -0.35 -15.40 -5.64
N ALA A 67 -1.58 -15.48 -6.12
CA ALA A 67 -2.07 -14.63 -7.20
C ALA A 67 -1.89 -13.14 -6.82
N PRO A 68 -1.35 -12.30 -7.72
CA PRO A 68 -1.19 -10.88 -7.43
C PRO A 68 -2.56 -10.19 -7.35
N LEU A 69 -2.67 -9.22 -6.44
CA LEU A 69 -3.85 -8.40 -6.24
C LEU A 69 -3.53 -6.95 -6.56
N LEU A 70 -4.44 -6.27 -7.24
CA LEU A 70 -4.39 -4.84 -7.54
C LEU A 70 -5.51 -4.13 -6.79
N LEU A 71 -5.16 -3.04 -6.11
CA LEU A 71 -6.11 -2.05 -5.63
C LEU A 71 -6.30 -1.00 -6.73
N LEU A 72 -7.47 -0.98 -7.32
CA LEU A 72 -7.87 -0.01 -8.35
C LEU A 72 -8.59 1.17 -7.69
N GLY A 73 -8.28 2.37 -8.13
CA GLY A 73 -9.09 3.57 -7.91
C GLY A 73 -9.83 3.96 -9.19
N PHE A 74 -11.04 4.48 -9.02
CA PHE A 74 -11.89 5.01 -10.08
C PHE A 74 -12.17 6.48 -9.80
N TRP A 75 -11.88 7.37 -10.74
CA TRP A 75 -12.13 8.81 -10.65
C TRP A 75 -13.04 9.27 -11.80
N LYS A 76 -14.09 10.04 -11.50
CA LYS A 76 -14.94 10.68 -12.53
C LYS A 76 -14.24 11.84 -13.25
N SER A 77 -13.20 12.38 -12.63
CA SER A 77 -12.39 13.50 -13.12
C SER A 77 -10.95 13.04 -13.34
N ALA A 78 -10.12 13.84 -14.01
CA ALA A 78 -8.71 13.55 -14.13
C ALA A 78 -8.10 13.25 -12.74
N PRO A 79 -7.22 12.22 -12.62
CA PRO A 79 -6.65 11.84 -11.34
C PRO A 79 -5.76 12.99 -10.84
N SER A 80 -6.27 13.73 -9.85
CA SER A 80 -5.47 14.63 -9.02
C SER A 80 -4.99 13.87 -7.79
N ASP A 81 -4.17 14.47 -6.94
CA ASP A 81 -3.80 13.91 -5.62
C ASP A 81 -5.02 13.71 -4.68
N ALA A 82 -6.25 13.86 -5.19
CA ALA A 82 -7.48 13.54 -4.50
C ALA A 82 -7.70 12.01 -4.41
N PRO A 83 -8.32 11.55 -3.32
CA PRO A 83 -8.74 10.15 -3.20
C PRO A 83 -9.73 9.79 -4.33
N PRO A 84 -9.75 8.53 -4.76
CA PRO A 84 -10.70 8.06 -5.77
C PRO A 84 -12.14 8.16 -5.30
N ASP A 85 -13.06 8.29 -6.25
CA ASP A 85 -14.50 8.24 -6.00
C ASP A 85 -14.96 6.83 -5.60
N ARG A 86 -14.32 5.79 -6.18
CA ARG A 86 -14.54 4.39 -5.85
C ARG A 86 -13.25 3.59 -5.84
N GLU A 87 -13.23 2.50 -5.08
CA GLU A 87 -12.10 1.58 -5.00
C GLU A 87 -12.55 0.14 -5.08
N ALA A 88 -11.73 -0.70 -5.72
CA ALA A 88 -11.96 -2.13 -5.78
C ALA A 88 -10.65 -2.92 -5.74
N LEU A 89 -10.72 -4.16 -5.26
CA LEU A 89 -9.63 -5.12 -5.32
C LEU A 89 -9.94 -6.14 -6.41
N ILE A 90 -8.96 -6.39 -7.29
CA ILE A 90 -9.05 -7.42 -8.33
C ILE A 90 -7.79 -8.29 -8.31
N VAL A 91 -7.95 -9.57 -8.65
CA VAL A 91 -6.82 -10.46 -8.94
C VAL A 91 -6.28 -10.13 -10.32
N GLY A 92 -5.00 -9.76 -10.40
CA GLY A 92 -4.39 -9.37 -11.67
C GLY A 92 -2.94 -8.96 -11.47
N SER A 93 -2.13 -9.14 -12.52
CA SER A 93 -0.71 -8.77 -12.51
C SER A 93 -0.50 -7.29 -12.80
N SER A 94 -1.25 -6.70 -13.72
CA SER A 94 -1.18 -5.28 -14.10
C SER A 94 -2.51 -4.77 -14.66
N LEU A 95 -2.70 -3.45 -14.69
CA LEU A 95 -3.89 -2.82 -15.25
C LEU A 95 -3.99 -3.02 -16.76
N ALA A 96 -2.88 -2.94 -17.51
CA ALA A 96 -2.87 -3.22 -18.95
C ALA A 96 -3.27 -4.65 -19.34
N ALA A 97 -3.23 -5.60 -18.40
CA ALA A 97 -3.66 -6.98 -18.64
C ALA A 97 -5.17 -7.18 -18.45
N LEU A 98 -5.87 -6.22 -17.83
CA LEU A 98 -7.31 -6.26 -17.60
C LEU A 98 -8.03 -5.74 -18.84
N ASN A 99 -9.14 -6.38 -19.20
CA ASN A 99 -9.97 -5.89 -20.30
C ASN A 99 -10.96 -4.81 -19.81
N PRO A 100 -11.44 -3.92 -20.70
CA PRO A 100 -12.37 -2.87 -20.31
C PRO A 100 -13.68 -3.38 -19.70
N ASP A 101 -14.19 -4.51 -20.17
CA ASP A 101 -15.45 -5.09 -19.66
C ASP A 101 -15.32 -5.57 -18.20
N GLU A 102 -14.20 -6.20 -17.86
CA GLU A 102 -13.82 -6.55 -16.49
C GLU A 102 -13.74 -5.30 -15.61
N LEU A 103 -13.17 -4.20 -16.12
CA LEU A 103 -13.09 -2.94 -15.37
C LEU A 103 -14.49 -2.34 -15.12
N VAL A 104 -15.43 -2.49 -16.06
CA VAL A 104 -16.84 -2.10 -15.88
C VAL A 104 -17.52 -2.97 -14.82
N GLU A 105 -17.31 -4.28 -14.85
CA GLU A 105 -17.85 -5.21 -13.84
C GLU A 105 -17.31 -4.92 -12.44
N VAL A 106 -15.99 -4.73 -12.34
CA VAL A 106 -15.32 -4.36 -11.07
C VAL A 106 -15.83 -3.01 -10.58
N HIS A 107 -16.02 -2.04 -11.47
CA HIS A 107 -16.62 -0.76 -11.12
C HIS A 107 -18.05 -0.94 -10.56
N ALA A 108 -18.87 -1.80 -11.18
CA ALA A 108 -20.22 -2.09 -10.69
C ALA A 108 -20.22 -2.73 -9.29
N GLN A 109 -19.21 -3.54 -8.98
CA GLN A 109 -19.02 -4.16 -7.67
C GLN A 109 -18.34 -3.24 -6.64
N SER A 110 -17.74 -2.13 -7.10
CA SER A 110 -17.08 -1.18 -6.22
C SER A 110 -18.12 -0.36 -5.43
N ALA A 111 -18.06 -0.47 -4.10
CA ALA A 111 -18.89 0.35 -3.22
C ALA A 111 -18.39 1.80 -3.24
N GLY A 112 -19.30 2.75 -3.47
CA GLY A 112 -18.96 4.17 -3.37
C GLY A 112 -18.55 4.53 -1.94
N LEU A 113 -17.56 5.43 -1.79
CA LEU A 113 -17.11 5.87 -0.45
C LEU A 113 -18.27 6.37 0.44
N ALA A 114 -19.32 6.93 -0.16
CA ALA A 114 -20.54 7.39 0.52
C ALA A 114 -21.35 6.27 1.20
N GLU A 115 -21.35 5.04 0.66
CA GLU A 115 -22.11 3.92 1.26
C GLU A 115 -21.42 3.33 2.49
N ARG A 116 -20.11 3.57 2.66
CA ARG A 116 -19.35 3.12 3.83
C ARG A 116 -19.73 3.87 5.11
N SER A 117 -20.49 4.97 5.02
CA SER A 117 -20.86 5.79 6.17
C SER A 117 -22.03 5.23 7.00
N SER A 118 -22.78 4.22 6.52
CA SER A 118 -24.03 3.81 7.17
C SER A 118 -23.98 2.46 7.90
N ARG A 119 -22.79 1.91 8.16
CA ARG A 119 -22.68 0.80 9.13
C ARG A 119 -22.48 1.39 10.52
N PRO A 120 -23.42 1.20 11.47
CA PRO A 120 -23.16 1.48 12.87
C PRO A 120 -21.86 0.76 13.23
N GLY A 121 -20.88 1.49 13.74
CA GLY A 121 -19.64 0.87 14.18
C GLY A 121 -19.97 -0.25 15.16
N PHE A 122 -19.23 -1.36 15.08
CA PHE A 122 -19.34 -2.53 15.97
C PHE A 122 -19.49 -2.16 17.47
N PHE A 123 -18.93 -1.03 17.90
CA PHE A 123 -19.01 -0.51 19.27
C PHE A 123 -20.33 0.22 19.63
N ALA A 124 -21.15 0.62 18.66
CA ALA A 124 -22.47 1.21 18.88
C ALA A 124 -23.46 0.17 19.43
N GLU A 125 -23.34 -1.10 19.03
CA GLU A 125 -24.19 -2.20 19.52
C GLU A 125 -23.91 -2.52 20.99
N ILE A 126 -22.63 -2.47 21.41
CA ILE A 126 -22.20 -2.83 22.76
C ILE A 126 -22.64 -1.76 23.79
N SER A 127 -22.76 -0.51 23.38
CA SER A 127 -23.14 0.60 24.26
C SER A 127 -24.64 0.70 24.52
N GLY A 128 -25.48 0.04 23.72
CA GLY A 128 -26.94 -0.04 23.93
C GLY A 128 -27.36 -1.06 25.01
N ARG A 129 -26.64 -2.17 25.16
CA ARG A 129 -27.04 -3.26 26.07
C ARG A 129 -26.73 -3.00 27.55
N ARG A 130 -25.92 -1.99 27.87
CA ARG A 130 -25.57 -1.63 29.26
C ARG A 130 -26.54 -0.66 29.94
N ARG A 131 -27.60 -0.22 29.24
CA ARG A 131 -28.71 0.55 29.82
C ARG A 131 -30.01 -0.23 29.66
N SER A 132 -30.17 -1.28 30.46
CA SER A 132 -31.47 -1.92 30.75
C SER A 132 -31.43 -2.43 32.17
#